data_AF-A0A521W6C4-F1
#
_entry.id   AF-A0A521W6C4-F1
#
_cell.length_a   1.000
_cell.length_b   1.000
_cell.length_c   1.000
_cell.angle_alpha   90.00
_cell.angle_beta   90.00
_cell.angle_gamma   90.00
#
_symmetry.space_group_name_H-M   'P 1'
#
loop_
_entity.id
_entity.type
_entity.pdbx_description
1 polymer ?
#
loop_
_entity_poly.entity_id
_entity_poly.type
_entity_poly.pdbx_seq_one_letter_code
_entity_poly.pdbx_strand_id
1 'polypeptide(L)'
;MKRDPLRALERLRNRFAPGSGAAKLVQLRRLDRFRLRSAGRIGRLHEQLCFMRAYPDDARVLATVRRMLTGFARRADLLAERDALENSGIAGTAIRFPFFWPSARWLARHWPESLALDRLDHAADRAIARLLGVDRNRLSGFAALDRIRAPGISDAVQFVRLVEAMPGDAFAKEKFYDAIEPVIELRPGRGTPNRSVAWHPTGPIAWQRVPLAPGRPALAAERRRPPRRVRRVAQREGERLLDLGRAAMAARLRDLDAFAYGDARAVRIVDDGAGLAFAVNGVIAERQPANAALYGVLTLRNGVPVGYLDVAVAGTNAEITFNTFPTFRNGEATHVFTRVLAMAHHVLGARSFSIAPYQLGLDNPEAIASGAWWFYTKLGFRPRAHAARALARRERMRLHRKPGYRSSEATLRKLARWPLYLDSGKRA
;
A
#
# COMPACT_ATOMS: atom_id res chain seq x y z
N MET A 1 -9.72 39.63 2.91
CA MET A 1 -9.80 38.23 3.41
C MET A 1 -8.49 37.48 3.18
N LYS A 2 -7.73 37.12 4.23
CA LYS A 2 -6.50 36.31 4.08
C LYS A 2 -6.88 34.91 3.54
N ARG A 3 -6.39 34.54 2.35
CA ARG A 3 -6.65 33.22 1.73
C ARG A 3 -6.21 32.07 2.67
N ASP A 4 -7.08 31.07 2.83
CA ASP A 4 -6.82 29.82 3.58
C ASP A 4 -5.56 29.14 3.04
N PRO A 5 -4.46 29.06 3.83
CA PRO A 5 -3.19 28.53 3.35
C PRO A 5 -3.26 27.05 2.96
N LEU A 6 -4.16 26.26 3.57
CA LEU A 6 -4.31 24.84 3.22
C LEU A 6 -4.91 24.69 1.83
N ARG A 7 -6.03 25.39 1.55
CA ARG A 7 -6.64 25.41 0.21
C ARG A 7 -5.68 25.96 -0.84
N ALA A 8 -4.87 26.95 -0.48
CA ALA A 8 -3.84 27.48 -1.38
C ALA A 8 -2.76 26.42 -1.70
N LEU A 9 -2.29 25.67 -0.70
CA LEU A 9 -1.32 24.58 -0.89
C LEU A 9 -1.89 23.45 -1.74
N GLU A 10 -3.14 23.03 -1.49
CA GLU A 10 -3.84 22.00 -2.27
C GLU A 10 -3.91 22.34 -3.77
N ARG A 11 -4.17 23.62 -4.11
CA ARG A 11 -4.17 24.10 -5.51
C ARG A 11 -2.78 24.10 -6.15
N LEU A 12 -1.72 24.23 -5.35
CA LEU A 12 -0.34 24.22 -5.80
C LEU A 12 0.24 22.81 -5.91
N ARG A 13 -0.41 21.79 -5.33
CA ARG A 13 0.09 20.41 -5.22
C ARG A 13 0.75 19.90 -6.50
N ASN A 14 0.04 19.98 -7.63
CA ASN A 14 0.49 19.46 -8.93
C ASN A 14 1.10 20.53 -9.85
N ARG A 15 1.40 21.73 -9.33
CA ARG A 15 2.04 22.80 -10.11
C ARG A 15 3.55 22.74 -9.91
N PHE A 16 4.29 22.60 -11.01
CA PHE A 16 5.76 22.47 -11.01
C PHE A 16 6.45 23.46 -11.97
N ALA A 17 5.76 24.54 -12.35
CA ALA A 17 6.34 25.62 -13.16
C ALA A 17 7.37 26.45 -12.33
N PRO A 18 8.24 27.24 -12.97
CA PRO A 18 9.12 28.18 -12.28
C PRO A 18 8.37 29.01 -11.23
N GLY A 19 8.93 29.12 -10.02
CA GLY A 19 8.29 29.80 -8.88
C GLY A 19 7.29 28.97 -8.06
N SER A 20 6.84 27.79 -8.55
CA SER A 20 5.89 26.94 -7.82
C SER A 20 6.44 26.48 -6.46
N GLY A 21 7.72 26.09 -6.40
CA GLY A 21 8.38 25.72 -5.14
C GLY A 21 8.39 26.85 -4.12
N ALA A 22 8.66 28.09 -4.55
CA ALA A 22 8.61 29.27 -3.68
C ALA A 22 7.18 29.53 -3.17
N ALA A 23 6.17 29.43 -4.04
CA ALA A 23 4.76 29.58 -3.64
C ALA A 23 4.32 28.50 -2.63
N LYS A 24 4.76 27.24 -2.81
CA LYS A 24 4.52 26.14 -1.86
C LYS A 24 5.18 26.43 -0.52
N LEU A 25 6.44 26.88 -0.51
CA LEU A 25 7.16 27.24 0.72
C LEU A 25 6.46 28.32 1.54
N VAL A 26 5.89 29.35 0.89
CA VAL A 26 5.10 30.38 1.59
C VAL A 26 3.93 29.75 2.34
N GLN A 27 3.17 28.86 1.69
CA GLN A 27 2.03 28.21 2.35
C GLN A 27 2.47 27.21 3.42
N LEU A 28 3.51 26.41 3.17
CA LEU A 28 4.07 25.47 4.14
C LEU A 28 4.51 26.18 5.43
N ARG A 29 5.24 27.30 5.33
CA ARG A 29 5.66 28.10 6.50
C ARG A 29 4.49 28.66 7.29
N ARG A 30 3.40 29.07 6.61
CA ARG A 30 2.17 29.49 7.28
C ARG A 30 1.52 28.33 8.02
N LEU A 31 1.41 27.15 7.37
CA LEU A 31 0.79 25.94 7.93
C LEU A 31 1.60 25.31 9.07
N ASP A 32 2.92 25.51 9.08
CA ASP A 32 3.80 25.06 10.17
C ASP A 32 3.42 25.72 11.50
N ARG A 33 2.97 26.99 11.46
CA ARG A 33 2.59 27.78 12.64
C ARG A 33 1.08 27.80 12.90
N PHE A 34 0.27 27.40 11.93
CA PHE A 34 -1.18 27.51 11.99
C PHE A 34 -1.80 26.23 12.58
N ARG A 35 -2.70 26.39 13.56
CA ARG A 35 -3.53 25.29 14.09
C ARG A 35 -4.77 25.09 13.21
N LEU A 36 -5.00 23.85 12.80
CA LEU A 36 -6.17 23.45 12.02
C LEU A 36 -7.27 22.96 12.97
N ARG A 37 -8.51 23.43 12.77
CA ARG A 37 -9.63 23.22 13.71
C ARG A 37 -10.43 21.93 13.46
N SER A 38 -9.89 20.95 12.75
CA SER A 38 -10.55 19.66 12.56
C SER A 38 -9.62 18.57 12.04
N ALA A 39 -9.86 17.33 12.46
CA ALA A 39 -9.26 16.10 11.95
C ALA A 39 -9.13 16.10 10.42
N GLY A 40 -10.24 16.35 9.70
CA GLY A 40 -10.25 16.34 8.23
C GLY A 40 -9.26 17.32 7.60
N ARG A 41 -9.07 18.52 8.18
CA ARG A 41 -8.08 19.49 7.68
C ARG A 41 -6.65 19.05 7.97
N ILE A 42 -6.42 18.46 9.15
CA ILE A 42 -5.11 17.91 9.55
C ILE A 42 -4.71 16.78 8.61
N GLY A 43 -5.64 15.85 8.33
CA GLY A 43 -5.45 14.77 7.36
C GLY A 43 -5.10 15.30 5.98
N ARG A 44 -5.82 16.31 5.47
CA ARG A 44 -5.50 16.93 4.16
C ARG A 44 -4.14 17.61 4.12
N LEU A 45 -3.71 18.29 5.19
CA LEU A 45 -2.35 18.81 5.29
C LEU A 45 -1.34 17.66 5.18
N HIS A 46 -1.57 16.58 5.93
CA HIS A 46 -0.71 15.40 5.91
C HIS A 46 -0.62 14.75 4.51
N GLU A 47 -1.73 14.69 3.76
CA GLU A 47 -1.70 14.29 2.34
C GLU A 47 -0.76 15.15 1.51
N GLN A 48 -0.80 16.47 1.66
CA GLN A 48 0.07 17.38 0.90
C GLN A 48 1.54 17.18 1.25
N LEU A 49 1.84 16.99 2.54
CA LEU A 49 3.22 16.76 2.99
C LEU A 49 3.77 15.43 2.47
N CYS A 50 3.04 14.33 2.60
CA CYS A 50 3.45 13.03 2.04
C CYS A 50 3.66 13.12 0.53
N PHE A 51 2.78 13.82 -0.18
CA PHE A 51 2.91 14.04 -1.62
C PHE A 51 4.18 14.81 -1.99
N MET A 52 4.40 15.97 -1.35
CA MET A 52 5.56 16.82 -1.63
C MET A 52 6.89 16.20 -1.14
N ARG A 53 6.82 15.21 -0.23
CA ARG A 53 7.98 14.39 0.15
C ARG A 53 8.42 13.47 -0.98
N ALA A 54 7.47 12.87 -1.70
CA ALA A 54 7.72 12.03 -2.87
C ALA A 54 8.06 12.87 -4.13
N TYR A 55 7.41 14.02 -4.29
CA TYR A 55 7.53 14.90 -5.46
C TYR A 55 7.99 16.32 -5.08
N PRO A 56 9.20 16.49 -4.52
CA PRO A 56 9.69 17.82 -4.13
C PRO A 56 10.11 18.64 -5.35
N ASP A 57 9.73 19.92 -5.38
CA ASP A 57 10.18 20.86 -6.41
C ASP A 57 11.69 21.13 -6.32
N ASP A 58 12.18 21.30 -5.09
CA ASP A 58 13.58 21.62 -4.79
C ASP A 58 13.97 21.18 -3.37
N ALA A 59 15.25 21.34 -3.02
CA ALA A 59 15.80 20.96 -1.72
C ALA A 59 15.15 21.70 -0.54
N ARG A 60 14.71 22.95 -0.72
CA ARG A 60 14.10 23.76 0.34
C ARG A 60 12.70 23.26 0.67
N VAL A 61 11.91 22.92 -0.35
CA VAL A 61 10.60 22.27 -0.20
C VAL A 61 10.78 20.94 0.54
N LEU A 62 11.71 20.11 0.08
CA LEU A 62 11.97 18.81 0.70
C LEU A 62 12.37 18.93 2.17
N ALA A 63 13.31 19.83 2.50
CA ALA A 63 13.75 20.04 3.87
C ALA A 63 12.61 20.51 4.78
N THR A 64 11.77 21.43 4.29
CA THR A 64 10.60 21.93 5.02
C THR A 64 9.58 20.81 5.27
N VAL A 65 9.24 20.05 4.24
CA VAL A 65 8.28 18.94 4.34
C VAL A 65 8.78 17.85 5.28
N ARG A 66 10.07 17.47 5.19
CA ARG A 66 10.68 16.49 6.11
C ARG A 66 10.54 16.94 7.56
N ARG A 67 10.90 18.19 7.86
CA ARG A 67 10.80 18.74 9.22
C ARG A 67 9.36 18.66 9.73
N MET A 68 8.39 19.11 8.91
CA MET A 68 6.98 19.10 9.28
C MET A 68 6.46 17.67 9.51
N LEU A 69 6.84 16.70 8.68
CA LEU A 69 6.45 15.29 8.83
C LEU A 69 7.08 14.65 10.08
N THR A 70 8.37 14.87 10.34
CA THR A 70 9.06 14.37 11.54
C THR A 70 8.50 14.99 12.83
N GLY A 71 7.98 16.21 12.76
CA GLY A 71 7.31 16.90 13.87
C GLY A 71 5.80 16.71 13.94
N PHE A 72 5.20 15.98 12.99
CA PHE A 72 3.75 15.99 12.81
C PHE A 72 3.00 15.47 14.04
N ALA A 73 3.51 14.38 14.63
CA ALA A 73 2.99 13.77 15.86
C ALA A 73 2.93 14.72 17.07
N ARG A 74 3.73 15.79 17.07
CA ARG A 74 3.83 16.76 18.18
C ARG A 74 2.93 17.98 17.99
N ARG A 75 2.17 18.06 16.89
CA ARG A 75 1.30 19.21 16.67
C ARG A 75 0.14 19.19 17.66
N ALA A 76 -0.11 20.34 18.31
CA ALA A 76 -1.19 20.46 19.29
C ALA A 76 -2.59 20.19 18.70
N ASP A 77 -2.82 20.54 17.43
CA ASP A 77 -4.09 20.25 16.76
C ASP A 77 -4.26 18.76 16.45
N LEU A 78 -3.18 18.05 16.07
CA LEU A 78 -3.21 16.60 15.95
C LEU A 78 -3.49 15.93 17.30
N LEU A 79 -2.82 16.34 18.37
CA LEU A 79 -3.02 15.75 19.70
C LEU A 79 -4.46 15.89 20.19
N ALA A 80 -5.12 17.02 19.88
CA ALA A 80 -6.52 17.25 20.22
C ALA A 80 -7.51 16.41 19.38
N GLU A 81 -7.13 16.02 18.16
CA GLU A 81 -7.99 15.35 17.18
C GLU A 81 -7.56 13.90 16.91
N ARG A 82 -6.65 13.34 17.72
CA ARG A 82 -5.97 12.07 17.42
C ARG A 82 -6.94 10.89 17.29
N ASP A 83 -7.99 10.87 18.11
CA ASP A 83 -8.99 9.79 18.15
C ASP A 83 -9.86 9.85 16.89
N ALA A 84 -10.22 11.05 16.43
CA ALA A 84 -10.92 11.26 15.16
C ALA A 84 -10.04 10.97 13.92
N LEU A 85 -8.73 10.81 14.11
CA LEU A 85 -7.75 10.45 13.09
C LEU A 85 -7.23 9.01 13.26
N GLU A 86 -7.88 8.20 14.09
CA GLU A 86 -7.63 6.75 14.12
C GLU A 86 -7.66 6.17 12.70
N ASN A 87 -6.80 5.20 12.44
CA ASN A 87 -6.69 4.51 11.15
C ASN A 87 -6.21 5.37 9.97
N SER A 88 -5.84 6.63 10.22
CA SER A 88 -5.26 7.50 9.18
C SER A 88 -3.81 7.13 8.81
N GLY A 89 -3.13 6.36 9.66
CA GLY A 89 -1.71 6.02 9.55
C GLY A 89 -0.76 7.19 9.80
N ILE A 90 -1.27 8.32 10.29
CA ILE A 90 -0.47 9.50 10.64
C ILE A 90 0.35 9.16 11.90
N ALA A 91 1.61 9.59 11.96
CA ALA A 91 2.39 9.43 13.18
C ALA A 91 1.68 10.13 14.35
N GLY A 92 1.44 9.40 15.45
CA GLY A 92 0.69 9.91 16.61
C GLY A 92 -0.78 9.47 16.66
N THR A 93 -1.28 8.71 15.68
CA THR A 93 -2.65 8.15 15.68
C THR A 93 -2.61 6.63 15.77
N ALA A 94 -3.60 6.02 16.43
CA ALA A 94 -3.72 4.56 16.52
C ALA A 94 -4.14 3.92 15.19
N ILE A 95 -3.83 2.65 15.02
CA ILE A 95 -4.30 1.79 13.92
C ILE A 95 -5.02 0.60 14.56
N ARG A 96 -6.27 0.38 14.22
CA ARG A 96 -7.08 -0.79 14.59
C ARG A 96 -7.38 -1.60 13.34
N PHE A 97 -6.87 -2.82 13.30
CA PHE A 97 -6.99 -3.65 12.12
C PHE A 97 -6.92 -5.14 12.50
N PRO A 98 -7.68 -6.03 11.85
CA PRO A 98 -7.49 -7.47 11.95
C PRO A 98 -6.23 -7.87 11.17
N PHE A 99 -5.06 -7.64 11.76
CA PHE A 99 -3.78 -8.05 11.16
C PHE A 99 -3.72 -9.56 11.05
N PHE A 100 -3.35 -10.09 9.88
CA PHE A 100 -3.16 -11.53 9.72
C PHE A 100 -1.98 -12.00 10.58
N TRP A 101 -1.97 -13.30 10.87
CA TRP A 101 -1.01 -13.96 11.73
C TRP A 101 0.45 -13.52 11.58
N PRO A 102 1.06 -13.50 10.38
CA PRO A 102 2.45 -13.10 10.24
C PRO A 102 2.69 -11.63 10.63
N SER A 103 1.74 -10.75 10.32
CA SER A 103 1.81 -9.33 10.68
C SER A 103 1.58 -9.11 12.17
N ALA A 104 0.63 -9.82 12.79
CA ALA A 104 0.40 -9.78 14.23
C ALA A 104 1.64 -10.21 15.02
N ARG A 105 2.31 -11.30 14.60
CA ARG A 105 3.59 -11.73 15.19
C ARG A 105 4.70 -10.72 14.99
N TRP A 106 4.82 -10.16 13.79
CA TRP A 106 5.81 -9.14 13.49
C TRP A 106 5.62 -7.93 14.40
N LEU A 107 4.39 -7.42 14.51
CA LEU A 107 4.06 -6.32 15.42
C LEU A 107 4.41 -6.68 16.87
N ALA A 108 3.97 -7.84 17.37
CA ALA A 108 4.18 -8.28 18.75
C ALA A 108 5.67 -8.34 19.14
N ARG A 109 6.54 -8.66 18.20
CA ARG A 109 8.00 -8.70 18.41
C ARG A 109 8.64 -7.31 18.45
N HIS A 110 8.14 -6.37 17.65
CA HIS A 110 8.78 -5.06 17.47
C HIS A 110 8.21 -3.97 18.39
N TRP A 111 6.93 -4.07 18.75
CA TRP A 111 6.24 -3.07 19.58
C TRP A 111 5.34 -3.71 20.65
N PRO A 112 5.88 -4.57 21.52
CA PRO A 112 5.08 -5.36 22.47
C PRO A 112 4.22 -4.51 23.41
N GLU A 113 4.68 -3.32 23.79
CA GLU A 113 3.96 -2.40 24.68
C GLU A 113 2.89 -1.57 23.97
N SER A 114 2.96 -1.48 22.64
CA SER A 114 2.05 -0.64 21.83
C SER A 114 0.88 -1.42 21.25
N LEU A 115 0.79 -2.72 21.48
CA LEU A 115 -0.27 -3.57 20.93
C LEU A 115 -1.31 -3.86 21.98
N ALA A 116 -2.59 -3.81 21.62
CA ALA A 116 -3.67 -4.23 22.48
C ALA A 116 -4.76 -4.97 21.70
N LEU A 117 -5.48 -5.86 22.36
CA LEU A 117 -6.67 -6.47 21.79
C LEU A 117 -7.85 -5.51 21.93
N ASP A 118 -8.70 -5.46 20.91
CA ASP A 118 -10.00 -4.80 21.06
C ASP A 118 -10.87 -5.57 22.05
N ARG A 119 -11.13 -4.97 23.21
CA ARG A 119 -11.90 -5.60 24.28
C ARG A 119 -13.39 -5.76 23.95
N LEU A 120 -13.86 -5.16 22.86
CA LEU A 120 -15.21 -5.36 22.32
C LEU A 120 -15.28 -6.53 21.34
N ASP A 121 -14.15 -7.15 21.00
CA ASP A 121 -14.09 -8.28 20.08
C ASP A 121 -14.53 -9.59 20.76
N HIS A 122 -15.82 -9.90 20.62
CA HIS A 122 -16.41 -11.12 21.15
C HIS A 122 -15.89 -12.40 20.48
N ALA A 123 -15.38 -12.33 19.25
CA ALA A 123 -14.81 -13.49 18.56
C ALA A 123 -13.44 -13.83 19.15
N ALA A 124 -12.59 -12.81 19.35
CA ALA A 124 -11.33 -12.96 20.06
C ALA A 124 -11.53 -13.47 21.50
N ASP A 125 -12.46 -12.88 22.27
CA ASP A 125 -12.79 -13.34 23.62
C ASP A 125 -13.16 -14.84 23.65
N ARG A 126 -14.02 -15.27 22.71
CA ARG A 126 -14.41 -16.69 22.55
C ARG A 126 -13.22 -17.59 22.27
N ALA A 127 -12.37 -17.18 21.33
CA ALA A 127 -11.23 -17.97 20.92
C ALA A 127 -10.19 -18.12 22.04
N ILE A 128 -9.93 -17.04 22.78
CA ILE A 128 -9.03 -17.05 23.92
C ILE A 128 -9.54 -17.99 25.01
N ALA A 129 -10.83 -17.91 25.36
CA ALA A 129 -11.39 -18.81 26.35
C ALA A 129 -11.28 -20.29 25.95
N ARG A 130 -11.53 -20.60 24.68
CA ARG A 130 -11.33 -21.95 24.14
C ARG A 130 -9.87 -22.40 24.23
N LEU A 131 -8.94 -21.51 23.87
CA LEU A 131 -7.51 -21.79 23.91
C LEU A 131 -7.00 -22.08 25.32
N LEU A 132 -7.59 -21.43 26.33
CA LEU A 132 -7.26 -21.61 27.74
C LEU A 132 -8.11 -22.68 28.44
N GLY A 133 -9.06 -23.29 27.76
CA GLY A 133 -9.96 -24.30 28.33
C GLY A 133 -10.86 -23.77 29.45
N VAL A 134 -11.22 -22.48 29.45
CA VAL A 134 -12.05 -21.85 30.50
C VAL A 134 -13.52 -21.80 30.11
N ASP A 135 -14.40 -22.00 31.10
CA ASP A 135 -15.84 -21.79 30.96
C ASP A 135 -16.16 -20.28 30.94
N ARG A 136 -16.64 -19.80 29.79
CA ARG A 136 -16.97 -18.39 29.55
C ARG A 136 -18.10 -17.85 30.41
N ASN A 137 -18.96 -18.71 30.95
CA ASN A 137 -20.02 -18.30 31.86
C ASN A 137 -19.48 -17.93 33.25
N ARG A 138 -18.27 -18.39 33.59
CA ARG A 138 -17.59 -18.12 34.86
C ARG A 138 -16.47 -17.09 34.72
N LEU A 139 -15.76 -17.11 33.60
CA LEU A 139 -14.63 -16.22 33.34
C LEU A 139 -14.49 -15.99 31.83
N SER A 140 -14.58 -14.73 31.40
CA SER A 140 -14.36 -14.39 29.99
C SER A 140 -12.93 -14.75 29.55
N GLY A 141 -12.74 -14.97 28.25
CA GLY A 141 -11.42 -15.29 27.70
C GLY A 141 -10.43 -14.16 27.97
N PHE A 142 -10.86 -12.91 27.82
CA PHE A 142 -10.04 -11.75 28.17
C PHE A 142 -9.64 -11.71 29.65
N ALA A 143 -10.56 -11.99 30.57
CA ALA A 143 -10.24 -12.01 31.99
C ALA A 143 -9.30 -13.17 32.35
N ALA A 144 -9.45 -14.33 31.70
CA ALA A 144 -8.53 -15.45 31.84
C ALA A 144 -7.13 -15.09 31.32
N LEU A 145 -7.05 -14.43 30.17
CA LEU A 145 -5.80 -13.95 29.57
C LEU A 145 -5.06 -12.99 30.50
N ASP A 146 -5.77 -12.02 31.09
CA ASP A 146 -5.16 -11.04 31.99
C ASP A 146 -4.60 -11.69 33.26
N ARG A 147 -5.17 -12.81 33.74
CA ARG A 147 -4.65 -13.57 34.90
C ARG A 147 -3.34 -14.30 34.63
N ILE A 148 -3.13 -14.78 33.41
CA ILE A 148 -1.93 -15.53 33.03
C ILE A 148 -0.89 -14.68 32.30
N ARG A 149 -1.24 -13.43 31.96
CA ARG A 149 -0.38 -12.53 31.21
C ARG A 149 0.89 -12.25 31.99
N ALA A 150 2.04 -12.49 31.36
CA ALA A 150 3.32 -12.16 31.97
C ALA A 150 3.44 -10.64 32.23
N PRO A 151 4.11 -10.22 33.32
CA PRO A 151 4.39 -8.80 33.55
C PRO A 151 5.17 -8.17 32.39
N GLY A 152 4.85 -6.91 32.06
CA GLY A 152 5.58 -6.13 31.06
C GLY A 152 5.25 -6.43 29.59
N ILE A 153 4.24 -7.26 29.32
CA ILE A 153 3.71 -7.45 27.96
C ILE A 153 2.22 -7.11 27.89
N SER A 154 1.73 -6.80 26.70
CA SER A 154 0.31 -6.56 26.48
C SER A 154 -0.50 -7.84 26.36
N ASP A 155 -1.83 -7.70 26.43
CA ASP A 155 -2.78 -8.77 26.12
C ASP A 155 -2.61 -9.33 24.70
N ALA A 156 -2.45 -8.48 23.70
CA ALA A 156 -2.22 -8.90 22.32
C ALA A 156 -0.95 -9.74 22.19
N VAL A 157 0.15 -9.33 22.85
CA VAL A 157 1.39 -10.11 22.87
C VAL A 157 1.19 -11.45 23.57
N GLN A 158 0.48 -11.47 24.70
CA GLN A 158 0.18 -12.72 25.40
C GLN A 158 -0.66 -13.65 24.50
N PHE A 159 -1.67 -13.13 23.81
CA PHE A 159 -2.50 -13.92 22.91
C PHE A 159 -1.68 -14.49 21.75
N VAL A 160 -0.83 -13.68 21.10
CA VAL A 160 0.10 -14.14 20.06
C VAL A 160 1.00 -15.26 20.60
N ARG A 161 1.55 -15.12 21.81
CA ARG A 161 2.37 -16.16 22.44
C ARG A 161 1.61 -17.46 22.70
N LEU A 162 0.35 -17.38 23.12
CA LEU A 162 -0.49 -18.56 23.30
C LEU A 162 -0.69 -19.29 21.97
N VAL A 163 -0.96 -18.56 20.88
CA VAL A 163 -1.07 -19.16 19.54
C VAL A 163 0.26 -19.73 19.06
N GLU A 164 1.39 -19.07 19.33
CA GLU A 164 2.73 -19.61 19.02
C GLU A 164 3.00 -20.92 19.76
N ALA A 165 2.51 -21.05 21.00
CA ALA A 165 2.66 -22.23 21.85
C ALA A 165 1.67 -23.36 21.54
N MET A 166 0.66 -23.14 20.69
CA MET A 166 -0.26 -24.20 20.27
C MET A 166 0.48 -25.37 19.62
N PRO A 167 -0.01 -26.62 19.79
CA PRO A 167 0.49 -27.75 19.01
C PRO A 167 0.19 -27.56 17.51
N GLY A 168 0.93 -28.27 16.66
CA GLY A 168 0.79 -28.21 15.21
C GLY A 168 1.83 -27.34 14.51
N ASP A 169 1.79 -27.34 13.18
CA ASP A 169 2.72 -26.61 12.32
C ASP A 169 2.37 -25.11 12.19
N ALA A 170 3.19 -24.37 11.42
CA ALA A 170 2.99 -22.94 11.23
C ALA A 170 1.68 -22.59 10.48
N PHE A 171 1.20 -23.48 9.60
CA PHE A 171 -0.03 -23.27 8.83
C PHE A 171 -1.28 -23.47 9.69
N ALA A 172 -1.27 -24.46 10.59
CA ALA A 172 -2.35 -24.69 11.54
C ALA A 172 -2.54 -23.49 12.48
N LYS A 173 -1.43 -22.93 12.99
CA LYS A 173 -1.43 -21.75 13.87
C LYS A 173 -1.98 -20.51 13.17
N GLU A 174 -1.54 -20.28 11.94
CA GLU A 174 -2.05 -19.21 11.09
C GLU A 174 -3.53 -19.35 10.83
N LYS A 175 -3.97 -20.51 10.34
CA LYS A 175 -5.39 -20.76 10.04
C LYS A 175 -6.26 -20.59 11.28
N PHE A 176 -5.79 -21.02 12.45
CA PHE A 176 -6.49 -20.80 13.71
C PHE A 176 -6.63 -19.30 14.02
N TYR A 177 -5.53 -18.56 13.96
CA TYR A 177 -5.50 -17.14 14.27
C TYR A 177 -6.35 -16.33 13.27
N ASP A 178 -6.14 -16.56 11.98
CA ASP A 178 -6.79 -15.79 10.91
C ASP A 178 -8.30 -16.09 10.83
N ALA A 179 -8.76 -17.27 11.25
CA ALA A 179 -10.19 -17.57 11.35
C ALA A 179 -10.92 -16.76 12.44
N ILE A 180 -10.19 -16.14 13.36
CA ILE A 180 -10.75 -15.28 14.42
C ILE A 180 -10.86 -13.84 13.93
N GLU A 181 -9.97 -13.42 13.01
CA GLU A 181 -9.79 -12.03 12.57
C GLU A 181 -9.75 -11.02 13.73
N PRO A 182 -8.91 -11.25 14.76
CA PRO A 182 -8.96 -10.47 15.99
C PRO A 182 -8.55 -9.02 15.71
N VAL A 183 -9.38 -8.06 16.12
CA VAL A 183 -9.04 -6.64 15.97
C VAL A 183 -7.94 -6.28 16.96
N ILE A 184 -6.79 -5.88 16.43
CA ILE A 184 -5.64 -5.41 17.21
C ILE A 184 -5.52 -3.91 17.07
N GLU A 185 -5.44 -3.22 18.20
CA GLU A 185 -5.02 -1.83 18.30
C GLU A 185 -3.48 -1.76 18.37
N LEU A 186 -2.88 -1.12 17.38
CA LEU A 186 -1.51 -0.62 17.42
C LEU A 186 -1.55 0.86 17.83
N ARG A 187 -1.19 1.13 19.08
CA ARG A 187 -1.05 2.48 19.64
C ARG A 187 0.14 3.20 19.01
N PRO A 188 0.07 4.54 18.86
CA PRO A 188 1.19 5.31 18.35
C PRO A 188 2.35 5.26 19.34
N GLY A 189 3.56 4.99 18.82
CA GLY A 189 4.75 4.86 19.64
C GLY A 189 6.02 5.10 18.83
N ARG A 190 7.18 4.99 19.47
CA ARG A 190 8.46 5.17 18.80
C ARG A 190 8.64 4.08 17.74
N GLY A 191 8.77 4.51 16.48
CA GLY A 191 9.03 3.61 15.37
C GLY A 191 7.83 2.78 14.91
N THR A 192 6.65 2.93 15.51
CA THR A 192 5.46 2.19 15.07
C THR A 192 5.11 2.55 13.62
N PRO A 193 4.55 1.60 12.85
CA PRO A 193 4.11 1.83 11.48
C PRO A 193 3.33 3.13 11.29
N ASN A 194 3.82 4.00 10.41
CA ASN A 194 3.15 5.24 10.03
C ASN A 194 3.63 5.71 8.65
N ARG A 195 2.83 6.54 7.98
CA ARG A 195 3.16 7.13 6.67
C ARG A 195 3.92 8.46 6.76
N SER A 196 4.04 9.07 7.94
CA SER A 196 4.69 10.38 8.08
C SER A 196 6.20 10.29 7.83
N VAL A 197 6.85 9.22 8.31
CA VAL A 197 8.30 9.03 8.17
C VAL A 197 8.70 7.80 7.33
N ALA A 198 7.74 7.09 6.73
CA ALA A 198 8.00 5.95 5.85
C ALA A 198 8.86 6.33 4.64
N TRP A 199 10.11 5.87 4.63
CA TRP A 199 11.08 6.18 3.59
C TRP A 199 12.27 5.22 3.61
N HIS A 200 12.82 4.91 2.44
CA HIS A 200 14.09 4.21 2.29
C HIS A 200 14.97 4.89 1.21
N PRO A 201 16.29 5.04 1.41
CA PRO A 201 17.16 5.58 0.38
C PRO A 201 17.20 4.64 -0.84
N THR A 202 16.83 5.14 -2.02
CA THR A 202 16.91 4.39 -3.29
C THR A 202 17.96 4.94 -4.24
N GLY A 203 18.43 6.17 -4.01
CA GLY A 203 19.37 6.89 -4.87
C GLY A 203 19.26 8.40 -4.67
N PRO A 204 19.84 9.20 -5.59
CA PRO A 204 19.70 10.65 -5.60
C PRO A 204 18.24 11.10 -5.70
N ILE A 205 17.92 12.24 -5.08
CA ILE A 205 16.58 12.82 -5.17
C ILE A 205 16.35 13.40 -6.57
N ALA A 206 15.25 12.99 -7.20
CA ALA A 206 14.75 13.61 -8.41
C ALA A 206 13.79 14.76 -8.07
N TRP A 207 14.17 15.96 -8.50
CA TRP A 207 13.37 17.18 -8.35
C TRP A 207 12.24 17.21 -9.38
N GLN A 208 11.02 17.44 -8.93
CA GLN A 208 9.86 17.57 -9.81
C GLN A 208 9.81 18.99 -10.39
N ARG A 209 10.35 19.16 -11.59
CA ARG A 209 10.44 20.47 -12.30
C ARG A 209 9.50 20.60 -13.49
N VAL A 210 8.83 19.52 -13.84
CA VAL A 210 7.86 19.47 -14.95
C VAL A 210 6.54 18.94 -14.43
N PRO A 211 5.41 19.21 -15.11
CA PRO A 211 4.15 18.55 -14.80
C PRO A 211 4.32 17.02 -14.79
N LEU A 212 3.59 16.37 -13.90
CA LEU A 212 3.55 14.91 -13.81
C LEU A 212 3.05 14.34 -15.12
N ALA A 213 3.64 13.24 -15.58
CA ALA A 213 3.36 12.66 -16.89
C ALA A 213 1.92 12.10 -16.96
N PRO A 214 0.96 12.80 -17.61
CA PRO A 214 -0.42 12.33 -17.69
C PRO A 214 -0.68 11.48 -18.94
N GLY A 215 0.31 11.43 -19.85
CA GLY A 215 0.22 10.83 -21.17
C GLY A 215 0.24 9.29 -21.12
N ARG A 216 -0.19 8.69 -22.23
CA ARG A 216 -0.03 7.25 -22.44
C ARG A 216 1.35 6.99 -23.03
N PRO A 217 2.27 6.33 -22.30
CA PRO A 217 3.53 5.94 -22.88
C PRO A 217 3.31 4.95 -24.02
N ALA A 218 4.24 4.92 -24.98
CA ALA A 218 4.30 3.88 -25.99
C ALA A 218 4.67 2.55 -25.32
N LEU A 219 3.67 1.82 -24.83
CA LEU A 219 3.83 0.66 -23.95
C LEU A 219 4.84 -0.38 -24.48
N ALA A 220 4.79 -0.67 -25.78
CA ALA A 220 5.69 -1.63 -26.40
C ALA A 220 7.17 -1.19 -26.34
N ALA A 221 7.43 0.10 -26.56
CA ALA A 221 8.79 0.66 -26.49
C ALA A 221 9.26 0.76 -25.03
N GLU A 222 8.42 1.29 -24.14
CA GLU A 222 8.76 1.42 -22.73
C GLU A 222 9.02 0.07 -22.07
N ARG A 223 8.22 -0.95 -22.36
CA ARG A 223 8.44 -2.29 -21.80
C ARG A 223 9.80 -2.86 -22.20
N ARG A 224 10.29 -2.56 -23.41
CA ARG A 224 11.62 -2.98 -23.87
C ARG A 224 12.75 -2.19 -23.25
N ARG A 225 12.50 -0.96 -22.76
CA ARG A 225 13.50 -0.14 -22.07
C ARG A 225 13.85 -0.75 -20.71
N PRO A 226 15.09 -1.26 -20.50
CA PRO A 226 15.47 -1.86 -19.24
C PRO A 226 15.45 -0.84 -18.09
N PRO A 227 15.26 -1.27 -16.84
CA PRO A 227 15.52 -0.43 -15.67
C PRO A 227 16.97 0.09 -15.70
N ARG A 228 17.23 1.24 -15.08
CA ARG A 228 18.59 1.81 -15.05
C ARG A 228 19.57 0.92 -14.32
N ARG A 229 19.14 0.33 -13.20
CA ARG A 229 19.99 -0.55 -12.40
C ARG A 229 19.15 -1.53 -11.58
N VAL A 230 19.62 -2.76 -11.49
CA VAL A 230 19.08 -3.77 -10.58
C VAL A 230 20.17 -4.12 -9.58
N ARG A 231 19.87 -4.00 -8.28
CA ARG A 231 20.81 -4.30 -7.21
C ARG A 231 20.18 -5.28 -6.23
N ARG A 232 20.82 -6.43 -6.02
CA ARG A 232 20.56 -7.27 -4.84
C ARG A 232 21.07 -6.54 -3.61
N VAL A 233 20.25 -6.48 -2.56
CA VAL A 233 20.61 -5.79 -1.32
C VAL A 233 21.21 -6.77 -0.32
N ALA A 234 21.99 -6.27 0.65
CA ALA A 234 22.44 -7.10 1.77
C ALA A 234 21.24 -7.50 2.65
N GLN A 235 21.31 -8.64 3.34
CA GLN A 235 20.18 -9.17 4.12
C GLN A 235 19.59 -8.13 5.10
N ARG A 236 20.43 -7.39 5.83
CA ARG A 236 19.99 -6.33 6.75
C ARG A 236 19.23 -5.19 6.06
N GLU A 237 19.57 -4.86 4.82
CA GLU A 237 18.81 -3.88 4.02
C GLU A 237 17.51 -4.50 3.51
N GLY A 238 17.54 -5.79 3.15
CA GLY A 238 16.35 -6.57 2.80
C GLY A 238 15.32 -6.60 3.92
N GLU A 239 15.74 -6.86 5.17
CA GLU A 239 14.90 -6.80 6.37
C GLU A 239 14.22 -5.44 6.50
N ARG A 240 14.99 -4.33 6.39
CA ARG A 240 14.43 -2.97 6.46
C ARG A 240 13.43 -2.65 5.35
N LEU A 241 13.64 -3.17 4.14
CA LEU A 241 12.71 -2.98 3.01
C LEU A 241 11.43 -3.78 3.19
N LEU A 242 11.51 -5.00 3.74
CA LEU A 242 10.34 -5.79 4.10
C LEU A 242 9.55 -5.11 5.22
N ASP A 243 10.23 -4.61 6.25
CA ASP A 243 9.59 -3.85 7.33
C ASP A 243 8.95 -2.57 6.81
N LEU A 244 9.58 -1.88 5.85
CA LEU A 244 8.95 -0.74 5.18
C LEU A 244 7.70 -1.16 4.39
N GLY A 245 7.73 -2.31 3.71
CA GLY A 245 6.58 -2.88 3.01
C GLY A 245 5.42 -3.18 3.97
N ARG A 246 5.69 -3.95 5.03
CA ARG A 246 4.73 -4.28 6.10
C ARG A 246 4.16 -3.01 6.76
N ALA A 247 5.02 -2.07 7.14
CA ALA A 247 4.60 -0.81 7.75
C ALA A 247 3.76 0.05 6.78
N ALA A 248 4.08 0.06 5.49
CA ALA A 248 3.32 0.79 4.48
C ALA A 248 1.91 0.21 4.28
N MET A 249 1.75 -1.12 4.41
CA MET A 249 0.46 -1.81 4.39
C MET A 249 -0.32 -1.54 5.69
N ALA A 250 0.29 -1.81 6.84
CA ALA A 250 -0.33 -1.66 8.15
C ALA A 250 -0.85 -0.23 8.39
N ALA A 251 -0.07 0.79 8.04
CA ALA A 251 -0.47 2.20 8.15
C ALA A 251 -1.63 2.61 7.22
N ARG A 252 -2.18 1.68 6.44
CA ARG A 252 -3.29 1.91 5.50
C ARG A 252 -4.37 0.83 5.60
N LEU A 253 -4.43 0.11 6.73
CA LEU A 253 -5.39 -0.96 6.96
C LEU A 253 -5.34 -2.03 5.87
N ARG A 254 -4.11 -2.45 5.55
CA ARG A 254 -3.85 -3.50 4.58
C ARG A 254 -2.85 -4.48 5.16
N ASP A 255 -2.91 -5.68 4.64
CA ASP A 255 -1.94 -6.73 4.85
C ASP A 255 -1.72 -7.45 3.51
N LEU A 256 -0.51 -7.95 3.30
CA LEU A 256 -0.15 -8.62 2.04
C LEU A 256 0.87 -9.72 2.32
N ASP A 257 0.47 -10.96 2.05
CA ASP A 257 1.30 -12.16 2.25
C ASP A 257 2.68 -12.03 1.61
N ALA A 258 2.73 -11.43 0.42
CA ALA A 258 3.98 -11.24 -0.30
C ALA A 258 5.01 -10.40 0.48
N PHE A 259 4.58 -9.46 1.34
CA PHE A 259 5.47 -8.74 2.26
C PHE A 259 5.60 -9.45 3.61
N ALA A 260 4.49 -10.02 4.11
CA ALA A 260 4.48 -10.70 5.40
C ALA A 260 5.50 -11.86 5.42
N TYR A 261 5.50 -12.67 4.36
CA TYR A 261 6.38 -13.83 4.13
C TYR A 261 7.56 -13.56 3.20
N GLY A 262 7.94 -12.29 3.02
CA GLY A 262 9.08 -11.94 2.17
C GLY A 262 10.40 -12.52 2.67
N ASP A 263 11.23 -13.01 1.75
CA ASP A 263 12.61 -13.44 2.04
C ASP A 263 13.57 -12.25 1.94
N ALA A 264 14.15 -11.86 3.06
CA ALA A 264 15.12 -10.75 3.15
C ALA A 264 16.37 -10.97 2.28
N ARG A 265 16.74 -12.23 2.00
CA ARG A 265 17.89 -12.59 1.15
C ARG A 265 17.57 -12.48 -0.34
N ALA A 266 16.29 -12.47 -0.69
CA ALA A 266 15.79 -12.37 -2.07
C ALA A 266 15.38 -10.93 -2.47
N VAL A 267 15.68 -9.93 -1.64
CA VAL A 267 15.30 -8.54 -1.92
C VAL A 267 16.23 -7.90 -2.96
N ARG A 268 15.64 -7.16 -3.89
CA ARG A 268 16.33 -6.35 -4.91
C ARG A 268 15.71 -4.95 -4.95
N ILE A 269 16.56 -3.94 -5.17
CA ILE A 269 16.12 -2.61 -5.60
C ILE A 269 16.31 -2.51 -7.11
N VAL A 270 15.22 -2.19 -7.81
CA VAL A 270 15.19 -1.88 -9.24
C VAL A 270 15.05 -0.37 -9.38
N ASP A 271 16.13 0.33 -9.71
CA ASP A 271 16.13 1.75 -10.01
C ASP A 271 15.72 1.96 -11.48
N ASP A 272 14.64 2.72 -11.69
CA ASP A 272 14.10 3.04 -13.00
C ASP A 272 14.40 4.49 -13.44
N GLY A 273 15.09 5.24 -12.56
CA GLY A 273 15.47 6.62 -12.79
C GLY A 273 14.39 7.63 -12.43
N ALA A 274 14.80 8.91 -12.49
CA ALA A 274 13.95 10.04 -12.12
C ALA A 274 13.28 9.88 -10.74
N GLY A 275 13.93 9.17 -9.81
CA GLY A 275 13.41 8.90 -8.47
C GLY A 275 12.40 7.76 -8.39
N LEU A 276 12.03 7.09 -9.49
CA LEU A 276 11.21 5.88 -9.47
C LEU A 276 12.08 4.66 -9.20
N ALA A 277 11.69 3.85 -8.22
CA ALA A 277 12.32 2.57 -7.93
C ALA A 277 11.29 1.54 -7.44
N PHE A 278 11.66 0.27 -7.51
CA PHE A 278 10.87 -0.85 -6.99
C PHE A 278 11.71 -1.67 -6.02
N ALA A 279 11.24 -1.85 -4.79
CA ALA A 279 11.79 -2.86 -3.90
C ALA A 279 11.03 -4.16 -4.16
N VAL A 280 11.69 -5.13 -4.77
CA VAL A 280 11.13 -6.42 -5.17
C VAL A 280 11.64 -7.47 -4.19
N ASN A 281 10.74 -8.26 -3.61
CA ASN A 281 11.11 -9.37 -2.74
C ASN A 281 10.45 -10.66 -3.25
N GLY A 282 11.20 -11.76 -3.20
CA GLY A 282 10.61 -13.09 -3.24
C GLY A 282 9.94 -13.42 -1.91
N VAL A 283 9.14 -14.46 -1.92
CA VAL A 283 8.52 -15.07 -0.73
C VAL A 283 9.33 -16.32 -0.32
N ILE A 284 9.40 -16.62 0.99
CA ILE A 284 10.08 -17.82 1.50
C ILE A 284 9.52 -19.11 0.86
N ALA A 285 10.35 -20.16 0.77
CA ALA A 285 10.04 -21.36 0.00
C ALA A 285 8.72 -22.03 0.44
N GLU A 286 8.46 -22.07 1.74
CA GLU A 286 7.27 -22.67 2.35
C GLU A 286 5.98 -21.95 1.96
N ARG A 287 6.08 -20.70 1.48
CA ARG A 287 4.95 -19.82 1.18
C ARG A 287 4.80 -19.54 -0.32
N GLN A 288 5.61 -20.18 -1.14
CA GLN A 288 5.48 -20.09 -2.59
C GLN A 288 4.27 -20.90 -3.08
N PRO A 289 3.42 -20.34 -3.96
CA PRO A 289 2.40 -21.11 -4.64
C PRO A 289 3.02 -22.26 -5.47
N ALA A 290 2.35 -23.40 -5.52
CA ALA A 290 2.86 -24.58 -6.23
C ALA A 290 3.05 -24.37 -7.75
N ASN A 291 2.32 -23.41 -8.33
CA ASN A 291 2.28 -23.17 -9.78
C ASN A 291 2.93 -21.85 -10.22
N ALA A 292 3.46 -21.05 -9.30
CA ALA A 292 4.01 -19.73 -9.62
C ALA A 292 5.02 -19.26 -8.58
N ALA A 293 6.00 -18.47 -9.01
CA ALA A 293 6.84 -17.70 -8.11
C ALA A 293 6.14 -16.38 -7.74
N LEU A 294 5.82 -16.22 -6.46
CA LEU A 294 5.19 -15.01 -5.92
C LEU A 294 6.24 -13.99 -5.47
N TYR A 295 6.02 -12.74 -5.87
CA TYR A 295 6.85 -11.60 -5.52
C TYR A 295 6.01 -10.46 -4.94
N GLY A 296 6.51 -9.86 -3.85
CA GLY A 296 6.02 -8.57 -3.37
C GLY A 296 6.82 -7.44 -4.00
N VAL A 297 6.15 -6.33 -4.33
CA VAL A 297 6.84 -5.15 -4.86
C VAL A 297 6.30 -3.88 -4.22
N LEU A 298 7.19 -3.14 -3.57
CA LEU A 298 6.90 -1.80 -3.09
C LEU A 298 7.36 -0.79 -4.13
N THR A 299 6.44 0.04 -4.62
CA THR A 299 6.77 1.13 -5.54
C THR A 299 7.21 2.35 -4.75
N LEU A 300 8.40 2.86 -5.08
CA LEU A 300 9.05 3.96 -4.38
C LEU A 300 9.22 5.16 -5.30
N ARG A 301 8.87 6.35 -4.81
CA ARG A 301 9.20 7.63 -5.43
C ARG A 301 10.08 8.44 -4.49
N ASN A 302 11.32 8.72 -4.89
CA ASN A 302 12.35 9.34 -4.06
C ASN A 302 12.48 8.63 -2.69
N GLY A 303 12.30 7.30 -2.68
CA GLY A 303 12.33 6.47 -1.49
C GLY A 303 11.04 6.40 -0.67
N VAL A 304 10.00 7.16 -1.03
CA VAL A 304 8.69 7.13 -0.36
C VAL A 304 7.82 6.01 -0.95
N PRO A 305 7.17 5.16 -0.13
CA PRO A 305 6.17 4.22 -0.61
C PRO A 305 4.98 4.95 -1.27
N VAL A 306 4.83 4.80 -2.58
CA VAL A 306 3.74 5.41 -3.36
C VAL A 306 2.70 4.41 -3.86
N GLY A 307 3.06 3.14 -3.90
CA GLY A 307 2.18 2.06 -4.31
C GLY A 307 2.80 0.71 -3.99
N TYR A 308 2.07 -0.34 -4.31
CA TYR A 308 2.51 -1.71 -4.11
C TYR A 308 1.85 -2.61 -5.15
N LEU A 309 2.43 -3.79 -5.33
CA LEU A 309 1.83 -4.87 -6.08
C LEU A 309 2.34 -6.22 -5.60
N ASP A 310 1.62 -7.26 -5.97
CA ASP A 310 2.19 -8.59 -6.10
C ASP A 310 2.33 -8.96 -7.59
N VAL A 311 3.26 -9.88 -7.84
CA VAL A 311 3.46 -10.49 -9.15
C VAL A 311 3.58 -11.99 -8.95
N ALA A 312 2.68 -12.76 -9.57
CA ALA A 312 2.80 -14.22 -9.64
C ALA A 312 3.31 -14.63 -11.03
N VAL A 313 4.48 -15.27 -11.08
CA VAL A 313 5.15 -15.66 -12.34
C VAL A 313 5.08 -17.17 -12.53
N ALA A 314 4.36 -17.61 -13.56
CA ALA A 314 4.28 -19.01 -13.99
C ALA A 314 4.95 -19.15 -15.37
N GLY A 315 6.17 -19.72 -15.40
CA GLY A 315 6.99 -19.76 -16.60
C GLY A 315 7.36 -18.36 -17.08
N THR A 316 6.78 -17.93 -18.20
CA THR A 316 6.96 -16.55 -18.72
C THR A 316 5.69 -15.70 -18.64
N ASN A 317 4.65 -16.18 -17.96
CA ASN A 317 3.40 -15.46 -17.77
C ASN A 317 3.39 -14.83 -16.38
N ALA A 318 3.06 -13.55 -16.29
CA ALA A 318 2.95 -12.84 -15.01
C ALA A 318 1.54 -12.30 -14.78
N GLU A 319 0.91 -12.72 -13.68
CA GLU A 319 -0.28 -12.05 -13.17
C GLU A 319 0.14 -10.86 -12.30
N ILE A 320 -0.47 -9.69 -12.53
CA ILE A 320 -0.09 -8.42 -11.89
C ILE A 320 -1.26 -7.84 -11.09
N THR A 321 -1.02 -7.54 -9.80
CA THR A 321 -1.98 -6.85 -8.92
C THR A 321 -1.48 -5.43 -8.61
N PHE A 322 -1.83 -4.44 -9.42
CA PHE A 322 -1.25 -3.10 -9.29
C PHE A 322 -2.08 -2.13 -8.44
N ASN A 323 -1.46 -1.56 -7.40
CA ASN A 323 -2.10 -0.59 -6.52
C ASN A 323 -1.26 0.68 -6.33
N THR A 324 -1.90 1.84 -6.43
CA THR A 324 -1.32 3.14 -6.04
C THR A 324 -2.06 3.65 -4.81
N PHE A 325 -1.33 4.07 -3.78
CA PHE A 325 -1.96 4.60 -2.57
C PHE A 325 -2.73 5.90 -2.88
N PRO A 326 -3.86 6.17 -2.20
CA PRO A 326 -4.71 7.33 -2.47
C PRO A 326 -3.96 8.67 -2.55
N THR A 327 -2.98 8.89 -1.66
CA THR A 327 -2.10 10.06 -1.62
C THR A 327 -1.35 10.31 -2.94
N PHE A 328 -1.15 9.30 -3.79
CA PHE A 328 -0.33 9.42 -5.00
C PHE A 328 -1.11 9.12 -6.29
N ARG A 329 -2.45 9.04 -6.21
CA ARG A 329 -3.32 8.98 -7.40
C ARG A 329 -3.40 10.36 -8.07
N ASN A 330 -2.37 10.71 -8.84
CA ASN A 330 -2.16 12.07 -9.41
C ASN A 330 -1.93 12.10 -10.93
N GLY A 331 -2.17 10.99 -11.63
CA GLY A 331 -2.07 10.90 -13.10
C GLY A 331 -0.89 10.08 -13.63
N GLU A 332 0.10 9.75 -12.80
CA GLU A 332 1.27 8.97 -13.26
C GLU A 332 1.06 7.45 -13.24
N ALA A 333 -0.09 6.97 -12.77
CA ALA A 333 -0.38 5.54 -12.65
C ALA A 333 -0.11 4.76 -13.95
N THR A 334 -0.43 5.35 -15.10
CA THR A 334 -0.15 4.75 -16.41
C THR A 334 1.34 4.61 -16.68
N HIS A 335 2.14 5.64 -16.36
CA HIS A 335 3.59 5.62 -16.52
C HIS A 335 4.21 4.60 -15.56
N VAL A 336 3.86 4.66 -14.28
CA VAL A 336 4.37 3.73 -13.25
C VAL A 336 4.02 2.29 -13.61
N PHE A 337 2.78 2.00 -13.97
CA PHE A 337 2.36 0.65 -14.36
C PHE A 337 3.12 0.15 -15.60
N THR A 338 3.37 1.03 -16.57
CA THR A 338 4.20 0.67 -17.73
C THR A 338 5.63 0.29 -17.32
N ARG A 339 6.21 0.99 -16.34
CA ARG A 339 7.53 0.66 -15.77
C ARG A 339 7.50 -0.60 -14.90
N VAL A 340 6.38 -0.90 -14.25
CA VAL A 340 6.15 -2.19 -13.58
C VAL A 340 6.21 -3.34 -14.59
N LEU A 341 5.57 -3.21 -15.76
CA LEU A 341 5.66 -4.25 -16.80
C LEU A 341 7.09 -4.40 -17.35
N ALA A 342 7.84 -3.31 -17.46
CA ALA A 342 9.26 -3.36 -17.83
C ALA A 342 10.10 -4.07 -16.75
N MET A 343 9.86 -3.76 -15.46
CA MET A 343 10.49 -4.44 -14.34
C MET A 343 10.19 -5.94 -14.35
N ALA A 344 8.91 -6.33 -14.46
CA ALA A 344 8.54 -7.74 -14.51
C ALA A 344 9.17 -8.45 -15.74
N HIS A 345 9.30 -7.75 -16.87
CA HIS A 345 9.95 -8.30 -18.05
C HIS A 345 11.46 -8.54 -17.85
N HIS A 346 12.19 -7.51 -17.43
CA HIS A 346 13.65 -7.54 -17.35
C HIS A 346 14.20 -8.20 -16.08
N VAL A 347 13.44 -8.18 -14.98
CA VAL A 347 13.89 -8.65 -13.66
C VAL A 347 13.29 -10.00 -13.30
N LEU A 348 12.05 -10.27 -13.71
CA LEU A 348 11.33 -11.50 -13.39
C LEU A 348 11.14 -12.43 -14.61
N GLY A 349 11.62 -12.03 -15.79
CA GLY A 349 11.55 -12.86 -17.01
C GLY A 349 10.17 -12.94 -17.68
N ALA A 350 9.20 -12.13 -17.24
CA ALA A 350 7.84 -12.16 -17.77
C ALA A 350 7.78 -11.69 -19.24
N ARG A 351 7.00 -12.39 -20.07
CA ARG A 351 6.79 -12.06 -21.49
C ARG A 351 5.32 -11.74 -21.78
N SER A 352 4.40 -12.43 -21.11
CA SER A 352 2.97 -12.13 -21.16
C SER A 352 2.46 -11.68 -19.78
N PHE A 353 1.34 -10.96 -19.78
CA PHE A 353 0.75 -10.45 -18.55
C PHE A 353 -0.75 -10.71 -18.47
N SER A 354 -1.25 -10.97 -17.27
CA SER A 354 -2.68 -11.02 -16.97
C SER A 354 -3.05 -10.08 -15.82
N ILE A 355 -4.32 -9.69 -15.79
CA ILE A 355 -4.96 -9.00 -14.68
C ILE A 355 -6.16 -9.82 -14.25
N ALA A 356 -6.18 -10.23 -12.97
CA ALA A 356 -7.24 -11.04 -12.39
C ALA A 356 -8.57 -10.27 -12.29
N PRO A 357 -9.73 -10.96 -12.35
CA PRO A 357 -11.06 -10.36 -12.23
C PRO A 357 -11.24 -9.44 -11.02
N TYR A 358 -10.69 -9.79 -9.86
CA TYR A 358 -10.78 -8.97 -8.66
C TYR A 358 -10.18 -7.56 -8.85
N GLN A 359 -9.03 -7.46 -9.51
CA GLN A 359 -8.38 -6.18 -9.85
C GLN A 359 -9.16 -5.36 -10.88
N LEU A 360 -10.12 -5.99 -11.57
CA LEU A 360 -10.97 -5.35 -12.58
C LEU A 360 -12.33 -4.93 -12.01
N GLY A 361 -12.69 -5.39 -10.81
CA GLY A 361 -13.94 -5.05 -10.13
C GLY A 361 -14.85 -6.22 -9.75
N LEU A 362 -14.43 -7.48 -9.95
CA LEU A 362 -15.16 -8.62 -9.38
C LEU A 362 -15.03 -8.57 -7.86
N ASP A 363 -16.16 -8.41 -7.16
CA ASP A 363 -16.21 -8.27 -5.70
C ASP A 363 -15.33 -7.14 -5.13
N ASN A 364 -15.00 -6.17 -5.99
CA ASN A 364 -14.16 -5.02 -5.66
C ASN A 364 -14.82 -3.72 -6.13
N PRO A 365 -15.64 -3.08 -5.29
CA PRO A 365 -16.33 -1.84 -5.65
C PRO A 365 -15.36 -0.67 -5.89
N GLU A 366 -14.18 -0.66 -5.26
CA GLU A 366 -13.16 0.38 -5.47
C GLU A 366 -12.64 0.35 -6.92
N ALA A 367 -12.35 -0.84 -7.45
CA ALA A 367 -11.91 -1.01 -8.84
C ALA A 367 -12.99 -0.67 -9.87
N ILE A 368 -14.27 -0.90 -9.54
CA ILE A 368 -15.40 -0.45 -10.36
C ILE A 368 -15.47 1.08 -10.37
N ALA A 369 -15.43 1.73 -9.20
CA ALA A 369 -15.49 3.18 -9.06
C ALA A 369 -14.32 3.89 -9.75
N SER A 370 -13.12 3.27 -9.76
CA SER A 370 -11.94 3.80 -10.44
C SER A 370 -11.96 3.58 -11.97
N GLY A 371 -12.87 2.76 -12.49
CA GLY A 371 -12.89 2.35 -13.89
C GLY A 371 -11.67 1.53 -14.31
N ALA A 372 -11.17 0.66 -13.41
CA ALA A 372 -9.94 -0.12 -13.59
C ALA A 372 -9.93 -0.92 -14.90
N TRP A 373 -11.07 -1.51 -15.27
CA TRP A 373 -11.20 -2.24 -16.53
C TRP A 373 -10.83 -1.40 -17.76
N TRP A 374 -11.30 -0.14 -17.81
CA TRP A 374 -10.95 0.78 -18.89
C TRP A 374 -9.51 1.29 -18.81
N PHE A 375 -8.91 1.37 -17.62
CA PHE A 375 -7.49 1.69 -17.46
C PHE A 375 -6.61 0.66 -18.18
N TYR A 376 -6.77 -0.63 -17.88
CA TYR A 376 -5.96 -1.69 -18.49
C TYR A 376 -6.22 -1.84 -19.99
N THR A 377 -7.48 -1.72 -20.44
CA THR A 377 -7.77 -1.82 -21.88
C THR A 377 -7.25 -0.62 -22.67
N LYS A 378 -7.17 0.59 -22.10
CA LYS A 378 -6.49 1.72 -22.74
C LYS A 378 -4.98 1.48 -22.92
N LEU A 379 -4.40 0.59 -22.12
CA LEU A 379 -3.02 0.12 -22.22
C LEU A 379 -2.85 -1.10 -23.13
N GLY A 380 -3.91 -1.54 -23.83
CA GLY A 380 -3.81 -2.63 -24.80
C GLY A 380 -4.15 -4.01 -24.24
N PHE A 381 -4.46 -4.15 -22.95
CA PHE A 381 -4.95 -5.42 -22.40
C PHE A 381 -6.32 -5.78 -22.99
N ARG A 382 -6.58 -7.06 -23.26
CA ARG A 382 -7.83 -7.53 -23.88
C ARG A 382 -8.33 -8.80 -23.19
N PRO A 383 -9.66 -9.01 -23.09
CA PRO A 383 -10.18 -10.30 -22.67
C PRO A 383 -10.00 -11.34 -23.78
N ARG A 384 -9.85 -12.61 -23.40
CA ARG A 384 -9.79 -13.74 -24.35
C ARG A 384 -11.18 -14.24 -24.75
N ALA A 385 -12.13 -14.25 -23.82
CA ALA A 385 -13.49 -14.75 -24.05
C ALA A 385 -14.26 -13.94 -25.12
N HIS A 386 -14.93 -14.64 -26.03
CA HIS A 386 -15.71 -14.03 -27.11
C HIS A 386 -16.83 -13.11 -26.58
N ALA A 387 -17.59 -13.58 -25.58
CA ALA A 387 -18.67 -12.80 -24.96
C ALA A 387 -18.15 -11.47 -24.37
N ALA A 388 -17.01 -11.51 -23.67
CA ALA A 388 -16.38 -10.32 -23.10
C ALA A 388 -15.91 -9.34 -24.18
N ARG A 389 -15.31 -9.83 -25.26
CA ARG A 389 -14.89 -9.00 -26.42
C ARG A 389 -16.09 -8.33 -27.08
N ALA A 390 -17.20 -9.06 -27.27
CA ALA A 390 -18.42 -8.53 -27.86
C ALA A 390 -19.07 -7.45 -26.98
N LEU A 391 -19.11 -7.66 -25.66
CA LEU A 391 -19.60 -6.67 -24.70
C LEU A 391 -18.71 -5.41 -24.70
N ALA A 392 -17.40 -5.59 -24.61
CA ALA A 392 -16.43 -4.49 -24.64
C ALA A 392 -16.51 -3.65 -25.93
N ARG A 393 -16.69 -4.30 -27.09
CA ARG A 393 -16.88 -3.60 -28.37
C ARG A 393 -18.14 -2.75 -28.38
N ARG A 394 -19.28 -3.33 -27.96
CA ARG A 394 -20.57 -2.60 -27.88
C ARG A 394 -20.46 -1.39 -26.98
N GLU A 395 -19.84 -1.56 -25.82
CA GLU A 395 -19.68 -0.48 -24.86
C GLU A 395 -18.71 0.60 -25.36
N ARG A 396 -17.62 0.21 -26.03
CA ARG A 396 -16.69 1.15 -26.65
C ARG A 396 -17.34 1.98 -27.77
N MET A 397 -18.23 1.38 -28.56
CA MET A 397 -19.01 2.15 -29.56
C MET A 397 -19.90 3.21 -28.89
N ARG A 398 -20.49 2.91 -27.73
CA ARG A 398 -21.28 3.90 -26.97
C ARG A 398 -20.41 5.04 -26.45
N LEU A 399 -19.24 4.72 -25.89
CA LEU A 399 -18.26 5.71 -25.43
C LEU A 399 -17.80 6.64 -26.56
N HIS A 400 -17.64 6.13 -27.78
CA HIS A 400 -17.26 6.95 -28.94
C HIS A 400 -18.41 7.80 -29.48
N ARG A 401 -19.64 7.28 -29.50
CA ARG A 401 -20.80 7.98 -30.09
C ARG A 401 -21.36 9.08 -29.20
N LYS A 402 -21.19 8.99 -27.88
CA LYS A 402 -21.80 9.92 -26.91
C LYS A 402 -20.74 10.60 -26.05
N PRO A 403 -20.32 11.83 -26.40
CA PRO A 403 -19.45 12.64 -25.55
C PRO A 403 -20.02 12.74 -24.13
N GLY A 404 -19.18 12.51 -23.11
CA GLY A 404 -19.60 12.53 -21.70
C GLY A 404 -20.23 11.23 -21.18
N TYR A 405 -20.55 10.25 -22.04
CA TYR A 405 -21.03 8.95 -21.58
C TYR A 405 -19.98 8.21 -20.74
N ARG A 406 -20.43 7.59 -19.66
CA ARG A 406 -19.63 6.69 -18.82
C ARG A 406 -20.33 5.35 -18.73
N SER A 407 -19.55 4.27 -18.78
CA SER A 407 -20.09 2.93 -18.53
C SER A 407 -20.72 2.85 -17.16
N SER A 408 -21.91 2.25 -17.09
CA SER A 408 -22.59 2.01 -15.81
C SER A 408 -21.83 0.98 -14.97
N GLU A 409 -21.96 1.05 -13.65
CA GLU A 409 -21.38 0.05 -12.75
C GLU A 409 -21.81 -1.36 -13.10
N ALA A 410 -23.09 -1.57 -13.44
CA ALA A 410 -23.60 -2.86 -13.86
C ALA A 410 -22.86 -3.41 -15.10
N THR A 411 -22.51 -2.54 -16.05
CA THR A 411 -21.73 -2.93 -17.23
C THR A 411 -20.28 -3.25 -16.87
N LEU A 412 -19.66 -2.43 -16.01
CA LEU A 412 -18.31 -2.67 -15.52
C LEU A 412 -18.21 -3.98 -14.73
N ARG A 413 -19.19 -4.30 -13.88
CA ARG A 413 -19.25 -5.59 -13.15
C ARG A 413 -19.34 -6.79 -14.09
N LYS A 414 -20.11 -6.69 -15.18
CA LYS A 414 -20.18 -7.74 -16.22
C LYS A 414 -18.84 -7.92 -16.94
N LEU A 415 -18.15 -6.82 -17.24
CA LEU A 415 -16.82 -6.84 -17.88
C LEU A 415 -15.73 -7.37 -16.94
N ALA A 416 -15.80 -7.03 -15.65
CA ALA A 416 -14.81 -7.37 -14.64
C ALA A 416 -14.71 -8.88 -14.33
N ARG A 417 -15.76 -9.66 -14.63
CA ARG A 417 -15.75 -11.13 -14.50
C ARG A 417 -14.69 -11.83 -15.36
N TRP A 418 -14.16 -11.14 -16.37
CA TRP A 418 -13.24 -11.72 -17.34
C TRP A 418 -11.83 -11.17 -17.14
N PRO A 419 -10.81 -12.03 -16.98
CA PRO A 419 -9.43 -11.59 -16.92
C PRO A 419 -9.03 -10.86 -18.20
N LEU A 420 -8.08 -9.94 -18.06
CA LEU A 420 -7.49 -9.22 -19.19
C LEU A 420 -6.04 -9.67 -19.41
N TYR A 421 -5.63 -9.74 -20.68
CA TYR A 421 -4.31 -10.26 -21.07
C TYR A 421 -3.57 -9.27 -21.97
N LEU A 422 -2.26 -9.26 -21.84
CA LEU A 422 -1.32 -8.57 -22.73
C LEU A 422 -0.22 -9.56 -23.15
N ASP A 423 -0.30 -10.05 -24.38
CA ASP A 423 0.67 -11.00 -24.92
C ASP A 423 1.83 -10.27 -25.62
N SER A 424 3.06 -10.80 -25.53
CA SER A 424 4.21 -10.29 -26.27
C SER A 424 4.18 -10.73 -27.73
N GLY A 425 3.24 -10.24 -28.53
CA GLY A 425 3.38 -10.11 -30.00
C GLY A 425 3.98 -11.27 -30.81
N LYS A 426 3.92 -12.52 -30.34
CA LYS A 426 4.16 -13.73 -31.13
C LYS A 426 2.94 -14.59 -30.89
N ARG A 427 2.03 -14.59 -31.85
CA ARG A 427 1.23 -15.81 -32.07
C ARG A 427 2.26 -16.88 -32.43
N ALA A 428 2.24 -17.99 -31.71
CA ALA A 428 2.90 -19.21 -32.17
C ALA A 428 2.36 -19.58 -33.54
#